data_AF-A0A3A9CAF7-F1
#
_entry.id   AF-A0A3A9CAF7-F1
#
_cell.length_a   1.000
_cell.length_b   1.000
_cell.length_c   1.000
_cell.angle_alpha   90.00
_cell.angle_beta   90.00
_cell.angle_gamma   90.00
#
_symmetry.space_group_name_H-M   'P 1'
#
loop_
_entity.id
_entity.type
_entity.pdbx_description
1 polymer ?
#
loop_
_entity_poly.entity_id
_entity_poly.type
_entity_poly.pdbx_seq_one_letter_code
_entity_poly.pdbx_strand_id
1 'polypeptide(L)'
;MKNSDKFKMAIEGKNIPVLTIDHKWHRLFERTTEGMPSEIVKLRDELNELIKREAKVRTELRALKKAKNDLMQGIVSNMEEASGSSNKLAIKKTEESKRLINEINDKTEEYEDEMIGLPREIGRVNRALMLMTMDYCYHVMKENTDEIELISEWVERIRIDLKMNVVRKQEMEVKNVEIYSYLNDIFGADVVDLFDIRYDVEARRREILEKQRAIKEQKITKK
;
A
#
# COMPACT_ATOMS: atom_id res chain seq x y z
N MET A 1 -18.64 -3.70 -10.96
CA MET A 1 -19.70 -2.66 -10.91
C MET A 1 -20.40 -2.52 -9.56
N LYS A 2 -20.88 -3.60 -8.89
CA LYS A 2 -21.68 -3.48 -7.64
C LYS A 2 -21.01 -2.76 -6.45
N ASN A 3 -19.68 -2.67 -6.39
CA ASN A 3 -18.99 -2.02 -5.27
C ASN A 3 -18.69 -0.53 -5.51
N SER A 4 -18.51 -0.11 -6.77
CA SER A 4 -18.25 1.29 -7.12
C SER A 4 -19.40 2.21 -6.66
N ASP A 5 -20.66 1.79 -6.84
CA ASP A 5 -21.82 2.58 -6.43
C ASP A 5 -21.99 2.64 -4.91
N LYS A 6 -21.68 1.53 -4.21
CA LYS A 6 -21.66 1.51 -2.73
C LYS A 6 -20.57 2.42 -2.18
N PHE A 7 -19.39 2.44 -2.79
CA PHE A 7 -18.31 3.33 -2.39
C PHE A 7 -18.69 4.78 -2.65
N LYS A 8 -19.26 5.11 -3.82
CA LYS A 8 -19.78 6.45 -4.13
C LYS A 8 -20.79 6.93 -3.10
N MET A 9 -21.78 6.11 -2.75
CA MET A 9 -22.75 6.44 -1.70
C MET A 9 -22.08 6.63 -0.33
N ALA A 10 -21.10 5.79 0.02
CA ALA A 10 -20.42 5.86 1.30
C ALA A 10 -19.52 7.10 1.47
N ILE A 11 -19.06 7.69 0.37
CA ILE A 11 -18.25 8.92 0.36
C ILE A 11 -19.07 10.18 0.09
N GLU A 12 -20.35 10.04 -0.24
CA GLU A 12 -21.24 11.17 -0.49
C GLU A 12 -21.38 12.03 0.79
N GLY A 13 -21.30 13.34 0.63
CA GLY A 13 -21.32 14.29 1.76
C GLY A 13 -20.05 14.31 2.63
N LYS A 14 -19.06 13.43 2.42
CA LYS A 14 -17.81 13.43 3.19
C LYS A 14 -16.76 14.36 2.59
N ASN A 15 -16.05 15.07 3.47
CA ASN A 15 -14.86 15.81 3.09
C ASN A 15 -13.67 14.85 3.04
N ILE A 16 -13.10 14.67 1.85
CA ILE A 16 -12.02 13.71 1.60
C ILE A 16 -10.69 14.48 1.57
N PRO A 17 -9.75 14.17 2.47
CA PRO A 17 -8.41 14.73 2.41
C PRO A 17 -7.72 14.43 1.07
N VAL A 18 -6.82 15.32 0.63
CA VAL A 18 -6.06 15.12 -0.60
C VAL A 18 -5.15 13.90 -0.45
N LEU A 19 -5.41 12.85 -1.23
CA LEU A 19 -4.79 11.54 -1.04
C LEU A 19 -3.29 11.54 -1.30
N THR A 20 -2.83 12.28 -2.30
CA THR A 20 -1.41 12.30 -2.70
C THR A 20 -0.50 12.93 -1.66
N ILE A 21 -1.04 13.65 -0.67
CA ILE A 21 -0.30 14.22 0.44
C ILE A 21 -0.11 13.20 1.57
N ASP A 22 -0.96 12.19 1.68
CA ASP A 22 -0.90 11.21 2.76
C ASP A 22 0.10 10.07 2.45
N HIS A 23 1.15 9.95 3.25
CA HIS A 23 2.14 8.87 3.14
C HIS A 23 1.50 7.46 3.23
N LYS A 24 0.40 7.30 3.97
CA LYS A 24 -0.28 6.01 4.11
C LYS A 24 -0.92 5.58 2.79
N TRP A 25 -1.39 6.54 1.99
CA TRP A 25 -1.95 6.25 0.67
C TRP A 25 -0.89 5.69 -0.27
N HIS A 26 0.32 6.27 -0.29
CA HIS A 26 1.43 5.75 -1.09
C HIS A 26 1.83 4.33 -0.69
N ARG A 27 1.85 4.04 0.62
CA ARG A 27 2.19 2.70 1.15
C ARG A 27 1.24 1.60 0.70
N LEU A 28 0.01 1.92 0.26
CA LEU A 28 -0.94 0.92 -0.25
C LEU A 28 -0.38 0.17 -1.47
N PHE A 29 0.54 0.79 -2.22
CA PHE A 29 1.07 0.26 -3.47
C PHE A 29 2.52 -0.24 -3.37
N GLU A 30 3.17 -0.08 -2.21
CA GLU A 30 4.58 -0.51 -2.01
C GLU A 30 4.72 -2.02 -1.83
N ARG A 31 3.67 -2.67 -1.31
CA ARG A 31 3.68 -4.11 -0.98
C ARG A 31 3.03 -4.98 -2.04
N THR A 32 2.49 -4.38 -3.08
CA THR A 32 1.82 -5.07 -4.18
C THR A 32 2.86 -5.42 -5.24
N THR A 33 2.89 -6.69 -5.66
CA THR A 33 3.82 -7.22 -6.66
C THR A 33 3.77 -6.49 -8.00
N GLU A 34 2.59 -5.98 -8.37
CA GLU A 34 2.34 -5.26 -9.63
C GLU A 34 2.57 -3.74 -9.52
N GLY A 35 2.85 -3.22 -8.33
CA GLY A 35 2.95 -1.77 -8.08
C GLY A 35 1.61 -1.03 -8.23
N MET A 36 1.67 0.28 -8.52
CA MET A 36 0.50 1.14 -8.64
C MET A 36 -0.15 1.01 -10.04
N PRO A 37 -1.46 0.74 -10.15
CA PRO A 37 -2.18 0.68 -11.43
C PRO A 37 -2.06 1.95 -12.27
N SER A 38 -2.03 1.80 -13.60
CA SER A 38 -1.77 2.91 -14.54
C SER A 38 -2.81 4.04 -14.45
N GLU A 39 -4.07 3.69 -14.20
CA GLU A 39 -5.19 4.62 -14.07
C GLU A 39 -5.08 5.43 -12.77
N ILE A 40 -4.59 4.80 -11.70
CA ILE A 40 -4.31 5.47 -10.42
C ILE A 40 -3.12 6.42 -10.59
N VAL A 41 -2.08 6.01 -11.32
CA VAL A 41 -0.92 6.87 -11.65
C VAL A 41 -1.38 8.12 -12.42
N LYS A 42 -2.23 7.97 -13.44
CA LYS A 42 -2.76 9.11 -14.21
C LYS A 42 -3.51 10.10 -13.33
N LEU A 43 -4.44 9.62 -12.52
CA LEU A 43 -5.23 10.46 -11.61
C LEU A 43 -4.36 11.10 -10.52
N ARG A 44 -3.35 10.40 -10.01
CA ARG A 44 -2.35 10.93 -9.08
C ARG A 44 -1.59 12.11 -9.70
N ASP A 45 -1.10 11.94 -10.92
CA ASP A 45 -0.30 12.94 -11.60
C ASP A 45 -1.14 14.16 -11.96
N GLU A 46 -2.36 13.95 -12.46
CA GLU A 46 -3.35 15.01 -12.69
C GLU A 46 -3.63 15.80 -11.41
N LEU A 47 -3.89 15.11 -10.29
CA LEU A 47 -4.13 15.75 -8.99
C LEU A 47 -2.92 16.55 -8.52
N ASN A 48 -1.71 16.02 -8.68
CA ASN A 48 -0.49 16.71 -8.29
C ASN A 48 -0.23 17.96 -9.14
N GLU A 49 -0.51 17.92 -10.44
CA GLU A 49 -0.39 19.10 -11.31
C GLU A 49 -1.41 20.18 -10.93
N LEU A 50 -2.65 19.81 -10.60
CA LEU A 50 -3.64 20.77 -10.11
C LEU A 50 -3.21 21.43 -8.80
N ILE A 51 -2.66 20.66 -7.85
CA ILE A 51 -2.15 21.20 -6.58
C ILE A 51 -0.96 22.14 -6.82
N LYS A 52 -0.03 21.76 -7.71
CA LYS A 52 1.08 22.64 -8.11
C LYS A 52 0.57 23.93 -8.73
N ARG A 53 -0.45 23.84 -9.59
CA ARG A 53 -1.06 25.02 -10.23
C ARG A 53 -1.72 25.92 -9.19
N GLU A 54 -2.48 25.37 -8.25
CA GLU A 54 -3.09 26.12 -7.15
C GLU A 54 -2.04 26.83 -6.28
N ALA A 55 -0.93 26.17 -5.96
CA ALA A 55 0.17 26.78 -5.24
C ALA A 55 0.79 27.94 -6.04
N LYS A 56 1.03 27.74 -7.34
CA LYS A 56 1.59 28.75 -8.24
C LYS A 56 0.68 29.99 -8.35
N VAL A 57 -0.60 29.80 -8.67
CA VAL A 57 -1.60 30.88 -8.78
C VAL A 57 -1.66 31.69 -7.49
N ARG A 58 -1.66 31.03 -6.32
CA ARG A 58 -1.63 31.71 -5.01
C ARG A 58 -0.39 32.57 -4.80
N THR A 59 0.79 32.06 -5.16
CA THR A 59 2.04 32.84 -5.05
C THR A 59 2.07 34.01 -6.02
N GLU A 60 1.58 33.82 -7.25
CA GLU A 60 1.54 34.89 -8.25
C GLU A 60 0.51 35.97 -7.91
N LEU A 61 -0.68 35.60 -7.42
CA LEU A 61 -1.66 36.56 -6.91
C LEU A 61 -1.08 37.44 -5.80
N ARG A 62 -0.33 36.83 -4.86
CA ARG A 62 0.34 37.59 -3.79
C ARG A 62 1.39 38.54 -4.35
N ALA A 63 2.16 38.11 -5.34
CA ALA A 63 3.16 38.94 -6.00
C ALA A 63 2.53 40.10 -6.78
N LEU A 64 1.45 39.85 -7.52
CA LEU A 64 0.70 40.86 -8.27
C LEU A 64 0.08 41.91 -7.34
N LYS A 65 -0.55 41.49 -6.23
CA LYS A 65 -1.09 42.40 -5.21
C LYS A 65 -0.01 43.29 -4.61
N LYS A 66 1.18 42.76 -4.36
CA LYS A 66 2.33 43.55 -3.90
C LYS A 66 2.80 44.54 -4.98
N ALA A 67 3.02 44.08 -6.20
CA ALA A 67 3.46 44.92 -7.31
C ALA A 67 2.47 46.07 -7.59
N LYS A 68 1.15 45.80 -7.53
CA LYS A 68 0.11 46.82 -7.64
C LYS A 68 0.24 47.88 -6.54
N ASN A 69 0.44 47.46 -5.30
CA ASN A 69 0.62 48.38 -4.17
C ASN A 69 1.89 49.24 -4.33
N ASP A 70 3.00 48.64 -4.74
CA ASP A 70 4.27 49.35 -4.95
C ASP A 70 4.12 50.40 -6.08
N LEU A 71 3.44 50.06 -7.18
CA LEU A 71 3.13 51.01 -8.27
C LEU A 71 2.18 52.13 -7.81
N MET A 72 1.15 51.81 -7.02
CA MET A 72 0.24 52.83 -6.47
C MET A 72 0.96 53.81 -5.56
N GLN A 73 1.86 53.34 -4.68
CA GLN A 73 2.68 54.22 -3.84
C GLN A 73 3.61 55.09 -4.69
N GLY A 74 4.26 54.51 -5.70
CA GLY A 74 5.10 55.25 -6.64
C GLY A 74 4.34 56.36 -7.38
N ILE A 75 3.09 56.14 -7.76
CA ILE A 75 2.23 57.18 -8.37
C ILE A 75 2.00 58.34 -7.40
N VAL A 76 1.68 58.06 -6.13
CA VAL A 76 1.44 59.10 -5.12
C VAL A 76 2.68 59.95 -4.91
N SER A 77 3.85 59.32 -4.73
CA SER A 77 5.13 60.03 -4.57
C SER A 77 5.49 60.87 -5.81
N ASN A 78 5.30 60.33 -7.02
CA ASN A 78 5.58 61.07 -8.26
C ASN A 78 4.63 62.26 -8.48
N MET A 79 3.37 62.18 -8.00
CA MET A 79 2.43 63.31 -8.06
C MET A 79 2.81 64.44 -7.10
N GLU A 80 3.29 64.12 -5.90
CA GLU A 80 3.80 65.10 -4.93
C GLU A 80 5.04 65.84 -5.47
N GLU A 81 5.94 65.14 -6.18
CA GLU A 81 7.11 65.74 -6.83
C GLU A 81 6.74 66.61 -8.05
N ALA A 82 5.70 66.23 -8.80
CA ALA A 82 5.27 66.94 -10.00
C ALA A 82 4.52 68.26 -9.72
N SER A 83 3.95 68.45 -8.52
CA SER A 83 3.28 69.70 -8.16
C SER A 83 4.25 70.87 -7.89
N GLY A 84 5.53 70.59 -7.65
CA GLY A 84 6.57 71.60 -7.38
C GLY A 84 7.35 72.07 -8.62
N SER A 85 7.32 71.33 -9.72
CA SER A 85 7.94 71.70 -11.00
C SER A 85 7.26 70.91 -12.13
N SER A 86 6.99 71.53 -13.28
CA SER A 86 6.36 70.90 -14.45
C SER A 86 7.27 69.82 -15.08
N ASN A 87 7.46 68.71 -14.38
CA ASN A 87 8.43 67.68 -14.70
C ASN A 87 7.79 66.60 -15.59
N LYS A 88 7.98 66.74 -16.91
CA LYS A 88 7.45 65.80 -17.93
C LYS A 88 7.83 64.33 -17.67
N LEU A 89 8.93 64.06 -16.96
CA LEU A 89 9.36 62.71 -16.60
C LEU A 89 8.46 62.07 -15.54
N ALA A 90 8.01 62.83 -14.54
CA ALA A 90 7.10 62.33 -13.50
C ALA A 90 5.72 61.99 -14.06
N ILE A 91 5.24 62.77 -15.04
CA ILE A 91 3.99 62.51 -15.77
C ILE A 91 4.08 61.19 -16.55
N LYS A 92 5.16 60.98 -17.33
CA LYS A 92 5.36 59.73 -18.08
C LYS A 92 5.43 58.50 -17.18
N LYS A 93 6.19 58.57 -16.07
CA LYS A 93 6.27 57.47 -15.08
C LYS A 93 4.90 57.15 -14.47
N THR A 94 4.08 58.17 -14.24
CA THR A 94 2.72 58.01 -13.72
C THR A 94 1.80 57.34 -14.74
N GLU A 95 1.89 57.72 -16.02
CA GLU A 95 1.14 57.06 -17.11
C GLU A 95 1.55 55.60 -17.30
N GLU A 96 2.85 55.30 -17.30
CA GLU A 96 3.36 53.92 -17.37
C GLU A 96 2.91 53.09 -16.17
N SER A 97 2.95 53.65 -14.96
CA SER A 97 2.48 52.97 -13.75
C SER A 97 0.98 52.67 -13.81
N LYS A 98 0.16 53.59 -14.36
CA LYS A 98 -1.27 53.34 -14.60
C LYS A 98 -1.49 52.22 -15.61
N ARG A 99 -0.71 52.17 -16.70
CA ARG A 99 -0.79 51.08 -17.68
C ARG A 99 -0.47 49.73 -17.05
N LEU A 100 0.63 49.64 -16.30
CA LEU A 100 1.03 48.43 -15.59
C LEU A 100 0.01 47.99 -14.54
N ILE A 101 -0.63 48.93 -13.83
CA ILE A 101 -1.71 48.61 -12.88
C ILE A 101 -2.91 47.97 -13.60
N ASN A 102 -3.28 48.46 -14.79
CA ASN A 102 -4.36 47.85 -15.57
C ASN A 102 -3.98 46.42 -16.01
N GLU A 103 -2.78 46.22 -16.54
CA GLU A 103 -2.28 44.88 -16.90
C GLU A 103 -2.27 43.93 -15.68
N ILE A 104 -1.90 44.44 -14.50
CA ILE A 104 -1.94 43.67 -13.24
C ILE A 104 -3.38 43.36 -12.83
N ASN A 105 -4.33 44.28 -13.00
CA ASN A 105 -5.74 44.03 -12.67
C ASN A 105 -6.31 42.91 -13.54
N ASP A 106 -6.11 42.98 -14.86
CA ASP A 106 -6.60 41.97 -15.80
C ASP A 106 -6.04 40.59 -15.45
N LYS A 107 -4.74 40.50 -15.17
CA LYS A 107 -4.09 39.24 -14.78
C LYS A 107 -4.52 38.76 -13.38
N THR A 108 -4.83 39.69 -12.47
CA THR A 108 -5.34 39.35 -11.13
C THR A 108 -6.74 38.74 -11.24
N GLU A 109 -7.60 39.30 -12.09
CA GLU A 109 -8.95 38.78 -12.34
C GLU A 109 -8.90 37.35 -12.91
N GLU A 110 -8.07 37.11 -13.93
CA GLU A 110 -7.85 35.77 -14.49
C GLU A 110 -7.45 34.74 -13.43
N TYR A 111 -6.52 35.10 -12.55
CA TYR A 111 -6.07 34.22 -11.48
C TYR A 111 -7.07 34.07 -10.32
N GLU A 112 -7.87 35.09 -10.01
CA GLU A 112 -8.93 34.99 -9.02
C GLU A 112 -10.05 34.05 -9.52
N ASP A 113 -10.40 34.11 -10.80
CA ASP A 113 -11.33 33.17 -11.43
C ASP A 113 -10.78 31.73 -11.42
N GLU A 114 -9.51 31.55 -11.78
CA GLU A 114 -8.86 30.24 -11.73
C GLU A 114 -8.85 29.67 -10.30
N MET A 115 -8.60 30.52 -9.29
CA MET A 115 -8.57 30.14 -7.88
C MET A 115 -9.95 29.69 -7.35
N ILE A 116 -11.06 30.11 -7.97
CA ILE A 116 -12.41 29.62 -7.66
C ILE A 116 -12.62 28.22 -8.25
N GLY A 117 -12.11 27.95 -9.45
CA GLY A 117 -12.28 26.68 -10.17
C GLY A 117 -11.40 25.54 -9.64
N LEU A 118 -10.14 25.83 -9.31
CA LEU A 118 -9.14 24.83 -8.93
C LEU A 118 -9.57 23.94 -7.74
N PRO A 119 -10.11 24.46 -6.62
CA PRO A 119 -10.52 23.62 -5.49
C PRO A 119 -11.61 22.60 -5.86
N ARG A 120 -12.54 22.99 -6.74
CA ARG A 120 -13.60 22.10 -7.22
C ARG A 120 -13.00 20.97 -8.07
N GLU A 121 -12.05 21.29 -8.93
CA GLU A 121 -11.40 20.33 -9.82
C GLU A 121 -10.48 19.37 -9.05
N ILE A 122 -9.68 19.89 -8.11
CA ILE A 122 -8.90 19.10 -7.15
C ILE A 122 -9.82 18.13 -6.40
N GLY A 123 -10.96 18.61 -5.88
CA GLY A 123 -11.94 17.77 -5.20
C GLY A 123 -12.53 16.67 -6.09
N ARG A 124 -12.80 16.98 -7.37
CA ARG A 124 -13.31 16.03 -8.36
C ARG A 124 -12.30 14.92 -8.65
N VAL A 125 -11.05 15.29 -8.97
CA VAL A 125 -9.97 14.34 -9.30
C VAL A 125 -9.60 13.52 -8.07
N ASN A 126 -9.50 14.14 -6.88
CA ASN A 126 -9.21 13.43 -5.63
C ASN A 126 -10.30 12.40 -5.28
N ARG A 127 -11.58 12.71 -5.53
CA ARG A 127 -12.68 11.74 -5.38
C ARG A 127 -12.58 10.59 -6.37
N ALA A 128 -12.26 10.86 -7.62
CA ALA A 128 -12.05 9.82 -8.62
C ALA A 128 -10.89 8.90 -8.23
N LEU A 129 -9.77 9.48 -7.78
CA LEU A 129 -8.61 8.76 -7.27
C LEU A 129 -8.97 7.89 -6.07
N MET A 130 -9.79 8.40 -5.14
CA MET A 130 -10.26 7.66 -3.97
C MET A 130 -11.07 6.43 -4.38
N LEU A 131 -12.05 6.60 -5.27
CA LEU A 131 -12.89 5.49 -5.73
C LEU A 131 -12.08 4.39 -6.41
N MET A 132 -11.12 4.79 -7.27
CA MET A 132 -10.24 3.83 -7.93
C MET A 132 -9.33 3.11 -6.95
N THR A 133 -8.78 3.83 -5.97
CA THR A 133 -7.96 3.25 -4.90
C THR A 133 -8.77 2.25 -4.07
N MET A 134 -10.01 2.59 -3.70
CA MET A 134 -10.89 1.70 -2.92
C MET A 134 -11.25 0.44 -3.69
N ASP A 135 -11.56 0.57 -4.98
CA ASP A 135 -11.88 -0.58 -5.83
C ASP A 135 -10.68 -1.51 -5.95
N TYR A 136 -9.48 -0.96 -6.20
CA TYR A 136 -8.24 -1.72 -6.22
C TYR A 136 -7.99 -2.47 -4.91
N CYS A 137 -7.98 -1.76 -3.77
CA CYS A 137 -7.73 -2.39 -2.47
C CYS A 137 -8.76 -3.46 -2.13
N TYR A 138 -10.03 -3.28 -2.53
CA TYR A 138 -11.05 -4.30 -2.33
C TYR A 138 -10.75 -5.58 -3.10
N HIS A 139 -10.37 -5.47 -4.38
CA HIS A 139 -10.02 -6.64 -5.19
C HIS A 139 -8.82 -7.37 -4.61
N VAL A 140 -7.74 -6.65 -4.27
CA VAL A 140 -6.55 -7.24 -3.64
C VAL A 140 -6.88 -7.95 -2.32
N MET A 141 -7.66 -7.33 -1.44
CA MET A 141 -8.06 -7.97 -0.17
C MET A 141 -8.91 -9.22 -0.40
N LYS A 142 -9.81 -9.19 -1.38
CA LYS A 142 -10.66 -10.32 -1.71
C LYS A 142 -9.85 -11.49 -2.27
N GLU A 143 -8.98 -11.24 -3.26
CA GLU A 143 -8.11 -12.27 -3.85
C GLU A 143 -7.22 -12.90 -2.78
N ASN A 144 -6.60 -12.09 -1.92
CA ASN A 144 -5.80 -12.58 -0.81
C ASN A 144 -6.63 -13.46 0.15
N THR A 145 -7.88 -13.08 0.44
CA THR A 145 -8.75 -13.86 1.34
C THR A 145 -9.06 -15.23 0.72
N ASP A 146 -9.45 -15.24 -0.56
CA ASP A 146 -9.74 -16.47 -1.29
C ASP A 146 -8.50 -17.40 -1.37
N GLU A 147 -7.30 -16.83 -1.60
CA GLU A 147 -6.05 -17.58 -1.62
C GLU A 147 -5.64 -18.10 -0.24
N ILE A 148 -5.82 -17.30 0.82
CA ILE A 148 -5.57 -17.72 2.20
C ILE A 148 -6.44 -18.93 2.56
N GLU A 149 -7.72 -18.92 2.20
CA GLU A 149 -8.63 -20.04 2.45
C GLU A 149 -8.17 -21.30 1.72
N LEU A 150 -7.82 -21.19 0.43
CA LEU A 150 -7.34 -22.33 -0.38
C LEU A 150 -6.04 -22.91 0.18
N ILE A 151 -5.08 -22.06 0.57
CA ILE A 151 -3.83 -22.49 1.20
C ILE A 151 -4.13 -23.17 2.55
N SER A 152 -5.05 -22.62 3.34
CA SER A 152 -5.40 -23.18 4.66
C SER A 152 -5.97 -24.58 4.55
N GLU A 153 -6.89 -24.80 3.60
CA GLU A 153 -7.45 -26.13 3.32
C GLU A 153 -6.38 -27.10 2.82
N TRP A 154 -5.51 -26.65 1.92
CA TRP A 154 -4.41 -27.46 1.40
C TRP A 154 -3.44 -27.88 2.52
N VAL A 155 -3.06 -26.95 3.40
CA VAL A 155 -2.21 -27.22 4.56
C VAL A 155 -2.84 -28.28 5.46
N GLU A 156 -4.14 -28.19 5.73
CA GLU A 156 -4.81 -29.15 6.61
C GLU A 156 -4.87 -30.55 5.98
N ARG A 157 -5.15 -30.65 4.67
CA ARG A 157 -5.09 -31.93 3.95
C ARG A 157 -3.70 -32.56 4.05
N ILE A 158 -2.66 -31.78 3.77
CA ILE A 158 -1.27 -32.28 3.84
C ILE A 158 -0.89 -32.70 5.26
N ARG A 159 -1.38 -32.01 6.29
CA ARG A 159 -1.16 -32.45 7.69
C ARG A 159 -1.80 -33.79 7.99
N ILE A 160 -3.00 -34.06 7.48
CA ILE A 160 -3.68 -35.35 7.65
C ILE A 160 -2.88 -36.45 6.94
N ASP A 161 -2.48 -36.22 5.69
CA ASP A 161 -1.69 -37.18 4.92
C ASP A 161 -0.33 -37.46 5.58
N LEU A 162 0.32 -36.41 6.10
CA LEU A 162 1.57 -36.55 6.85
C LEU A 162 1.38 -37.40 8.10
N LYS A 163 0.33 -37.14 8.90
CA LYS A 163 0.02 -37.95 10.08
C LYS A 163 -0.19 -39.41 9.71
N MET A 164 -0.96 -39.68 8.66
CA MET A 164 -1.23 -41.05 8.20
C MET A 164 0.04 -41.76 7.72
N ASN A 165 0.89 -41.08 6.95
CA ASN A 165 2.17 -41.62 6.50
C ASN A 165 3.15 -41.87 7.65
N VAL A 166 3.15 -41.01 8.68
CA VAL A 166 3.95 -41.22 9.89
C VAL A 166 3.51 -42.48 10.63
N VAL A 167 2.20 -42.69 10.79
CA VAL A 167 1.66 -43.91 11.41
C VAL A 167 2.02 -45.15 10.59
N ARG A 168 1.76 -45.12 9.27
CA ARG A 168 2.09 -46.23 8.37
C ARG A 168 3.58 -46.57 8.39
N LYS A 169 4.46 -45.56 8.42
CA LYS A 169 5.89 -45.76 8.59
C LYS A 169 6.16 -46.51 9.90
N GLN A 170 5.63 -46.03 11.03
CA GLN A 170 5.84 -46.66 12.33
C GLN A 170 5.35 -48.12 12.37
N GLU A 171 4.21 -48.43 11.77
CA GLU A 171 3.69 -49.80 11.65
C GLU A 171 4.65 -50.71 10.88
N MET A 172 5.20 -50.24 9.76
CA MET A 172 6.18 -50.99 8.97
C MET A 172 7.49 -51.22 9.75
N GLU A 173 7.94 -50.22 10.52
CA GLU A 173 9.14 -50.35 11.36
C GLU A 173 8.94 -51.40 12.47
N VAL A 174 7.77 -51.40 13.13
CA VAL A 174 7.41 -52.43 14.12
C VAL A 174 7.36 -53.81 13.47
N LYS A 175 6.70 -53.92 12.30
CA LYS A 175 6.59 -55.18 11.57
C LYS A 175 7.95 -55.73 11.16
N ASN A 176 8.89 -54.87 10.73
CA ASN A 176 10.25 -55.30 10.42
C ASN A 176 10.97 -55.86 11.65
N VAL A 177 10.81 -55.22 12.81
CA VAL A 177 11.37 -55.71 14.09
C VAL A 177 10.75 -57.06 14.48
N GLU A 178 9.44 -57.22 14.34
CA GLU A 178 8.75 -58.49 14.64
C GLU A 178 9.22 -59.61 13.71
N ILE A 179 9.28 -59.36 12.40
CA ILE A 179 9.76 -60.34 11.42
C ILE A 179 11.19 -60.77 11.76
N TYR A 180 12.08 -59.83 12.06
CA TYR A 180 13.46 -60.15 12.45
C TYR A 180 13.53 -60.98 13.72
N SER A 181 12.72 -60.66 14.73
CA SER A 181 12.62 -61.46 15.96
C SER A 181 12.18 -62.89 15.65
N TYR A 182 11.14 -63.07 14.82
CA TYR A 182 10.66 -64.40 14.46
C TYR A 182 11.67 -65.18 13.63
N LEU A 183 12.37 -64.52 12.72
CA LEU A 183 13.46 -65.15 11.97
C LEU A 183 14.55 -65.64 12.92
N ASN A 184 14.95 -64.83 13.91
CA ASN A 184 15.95 -65.21 14.91
C ASN A 184 15.48 -66.39 15.76
N ASP A 185 14.23 -66.36 16.23
CA ASP A 185 13.66 -67.41 17.08
C ASP A 185 13.54 -68.76 16.33
N ILE A 186 13.26 -68.74 15.03
CA ILE A 186 13.07 -69.95 14.21
C ILE A 186 14.39 -70.51 13.69
N PHE A 187 15.25 -69.65 13.14
CA PHE A 187 16.43 -70.07 12.37
C PHE A 187 17.76 -69.90 13.14
N GLY A 188 17.75 -69.21 14.29
CA GLY A 188 18.95 -68.87 15.05
C GLY A 188 19.67 -67.64 14.48
N ALA A 189 20.38 -66.92 15.36
CA ALA A 189 21.04 -65.65 15.02
C ALA A 189 22.02 -65.77 13.84
N ASP A 190 22.78 -66.87 13.78
CA ASP A 190 23.80 -67.10 12.75
C ASP A 190 23.23 -67.18 11.33
N VAL A 191 21.96 -67.57 11.16
CA VAL A 191 21.29 -67.70 9.86
C VAL A 191 20.62 -66.39 9.43
N VAL A 192 20.20 -65.57 10.38
CA VAL A 192 19.52 -64.29 10.11
C VAL A 192 20.51 -63.20 9.70
N ASP A 193 21.74 -63.24 10.23
CA ASP A 193 22.84 -62.34 9.86
C ASP A 193 23.26 -62.47 8.37
N LEU A 194 22.81 -63.53 7.67
CA LEU A 194 23.00 -63.71 6.22
C LEU A 194 22.02 -62.88 5.37
N PHE A 195 20.93 -62.36 5.94
CA PHE A 195 20.05 -61.45 5.24
C PHE A 195 20.71 -60.06 5.19
N ASP A 196 21.05 -59.58 3.98
CA ASP A 196 21.59 -58.24 3.73
C ASP A 196 20.49 -57.17 3.92
N ILE A 197 20.02 -57.03 5.16
CA ILE A 197 19.02 -56.06 5.56
C ILE A 197 19.74 -54.73 5.69
N ARG A 198 19.63 -53.85 4.68
CA ARG A 198 20.13 -52.45 4.75
C ARG A 198 19.44 -51.58 5.83
N TYR A 199 18.58 -52.20 6.63
CA TYR A 199 17.70 -51.58 7.61
C TYR A 199 18.13 -52.08 9.00
N ASP A 200 18.72 -51.20 9.81
CA ASP A 200 19.20 -51.55 11.15
C ASP A 200 18.01 -51.80 12.11
N VAL A 201 17.57 -53.05 12.13
CA VAL A 201 16.42 -53.50 12.91
C VAL A 201 16.68 -53.35 14.42
N GLU A 202 17.91 -53.59 14.87
CA GLU A 202 18.25 -53.52 16.29
C GLU A 202 18.28 -52.09 16.82
N ALA A 203 18.85 -51.15 16.07
CA ALA A 203 18.77 -49.73 16.41
C ALA A 203 17.31 -49.27 16.48
N ARG A 204 16.48 -49.68 15.50
CA ARG A 204 15.05 -49.32 15.52
C ARG A 204 14.30 -49.93 16.70
N ARG A 205 14.60 -51.18 17.05
CA ARG A 205 14.05 -51.85 18.23
C ARG A 205 14.37 -51.08 19.51
N ARG A 206 15.62 -50.62 19.68
CA ARG A 206 16.04 -49.79 20.81
C ARG A 206 15.24 -48.48 20.87
N GLU A 207 15.14 -47.76 19.75
CA GLU A 207 14.39 -46.49 19.69
C GLU A 207 12.89 -46.65 20.01
N ILE A 208 12.25 -47.73 19.55
CA ILE A 208 10.83 -48.00 19.84
C ILE A 208 10.64 -48.24 21.34
N LEU A 209 11.52 -49.01 21.97
CA LEU A 209 11.45 -49.30 23.40
C LEU A 209 11.68 -48.04 24.26
N GLU A 210 12.62 -47.18 23.88
CA GLU A 210 12.85 -45.90 24.56
C GLU A 210 11.63 -44.98 24.46
N LYS A 211 11.01 -44.86 23.28
CA LYS A 211 9.77 -44.08 23.11
C LYS A 211 8.64 -44.61 23.97
N GLN A 212 8.47 -45.93 24.07
CA GLN A 212 7.46 -46.55 24.92
C GLN A 212 7.71 -46.29 26.42
N ARG A 213 8.96 -46.33 26.87
CA ARG A 213 9.34 -46.00 28.25
C ARG A 213 9.04 -44.54 28.57
N ALA A 214 9.47 -43.61 27.72
CA ALA A 214 9.22 -42.18 27.89
C ALA A 214 7.71 -41.83 27.95
N ILE A 215 6.88 -42.47 27.11
CA ILE A 215 5.42 -42.27 27.15
C ILE A 215 4.81 -42.78 28.46
N LYS A 216 5.28 -43.92 28.98
CA LYS A 216 4.83 -44.46 30.26
C LYS A 216 5.20 -43.54 31.43
N GLU A 217 6.43 -43.04 31.44
CA GLU A 217 6.92 -42.11 32.47
C GLU A 217 6.13 -40.78 32.47
N GLN A 218 5.85 -40.20 31.30
CA GLN A 218 5.05 -38.97 31.19
C GLN A 218 3.59 -39.13 31.64
N LYS A 219 3.00 -40.32 31.46
CA LYS A 219 1.64 -40.62 31.95
C LYS A 219 1.59 -40.79 33.47
N ILE A 220 2.70 -41.17 34.10
CA ILE A 220 2.83 -41.32 35.55
C ILE A 220 3.04 -39.96 36.22
N THR A 221 3.76 -39.03 35.58
CA THR A 221 4.03 -37.68 36.12
C THR A 221 2.89 -36.67 35.94
N LYS A 222 1.94 -36.93 35.04
CA LYS A 222 0.75 -36.08 34.81
C LYS A 222 -0.50 -36.52 35.59
N LYS A 223 -0.38 -37.53 36.46
CA LYS A 223 -1.42 -38.02 37.35
C LYS A 223 -1.14 -37.55 38.77
#